data_AF-A0A257TV80-F1
#
_entry.id   AF-A0A257TV80-F1
#
_cell.length_a   1.000
_cell.length_b   1.000
_cell.length_c   1.000
_cell.angle_alpha   90.00
_cell.angle_beta   90.00
_cell.angle_gamma   90.00
#
_symmetry.space_group_name_H-M   'P 1'
#
loop_
_entity.id
_entity.type
_entity.pdbx_description
1 polymer ?
#
loop_
_entity_poly.entity_id
_entity_poly.type
_entity_poly.pdbx_seq_one_letter_code
_entity_poly.pdbx_strand_id
1 'polypeptide(L)'
;MFNQFHDILPGSGIRENYIDAAKRYKVAKELGDHELDGALSRITGRINTAGVKGHPVVVYNPLSWERTDVVKLRLPDGSPEECSIYDASGREIPSQIVKKGVLSREIIFVASGVPSLGYKVYDLRPGETRLASADVQVSDTTLENQFYKVTVDPDSGWVKSIFDKTIGRELLTGYGNRLQVLEDKPKQWDAWNIGLTGVEYPAKFRKIEVLEKGPVIIVLRVYSDLRKPGDIGAFPTDNFPTSFFKQDIILYNGIDRVDFRTDVDWWETHTMLKVAFPVNLIDSLATYEIPYGTIVRATIPTNSWERAKWEVPAERWADMSHDGFGVSLLNNSKYGYDIKGSMMRLSLLRSPVWPDPTADRGEHHIDYSIYSHAGTWRAGGTEQQGYDFNYPLTARVTTRHGGNLPMSYSFFKLSPSNLVLTIAKQAEDSKAWVIEWYDASGKDSRADLTLPRRPRRVVESNFLEADGKPVPFTGNHVIIDTKKNSIKTIKVYF
;
A
#
# COMPACT_ATOMS: atom_id res chain seq x y z
N MET A 1 -19.50 -1.16 -7.98
CA MET A 1 -19.95 -0.96 -9.37
C MET A 1 -20.64 0.39 -9.59
N PHE A 2 -21.77 0.74 -8.94
CA PHE A 2 -22.46 2.01 -9.26
C PHE A 2 -21.57 3.26 -9.14
N ASN A 3 -20.79 3.35 -8.07
CA ASN A 3 -19.88 4.48 -7.84
C ASN A 3 -18.64 4.49 -8.78
N GLN A 4 -18.49 3.50 -9.67
CA GLN A 4 -17.43 3.46 -10.69
C GLN A 4 -17.88 4.10 -12.02
N PHE A 5 -19.05 4.76 -12.04
CA PHE A 5 -19.47 5.55 -13.19
C PHE A 5 -18.45 6.65 -13.51
N HIS A 6 -18.25 6.95 -14.79
CA HIS A 6 -17.17 7.82 -15.27
C HIS A 6 -17.29 9.29 -14.87
N ASP A 7 -18.40 9.72 -14.29
CA ASP A 7 -18.53 11.06 -13.67
C ASP A 7 -18.54 11.04 -12.14
N ILE A 8 -18.66 9.84 -11.53
CA ILE A 8 -18.62 9.69 -10.07
C ILE A 8 -17.19 9.38 -9.63
N LEU A 9 -16.58 8.34 -10.20
CA LEU A 9 -15.26 7.88 -9.77
C LEU A 9 -14.15 8.91 -10.06
N PRO A 10 -14.13 9.57 -11.23
CA PRO A 10 -13.12 10.61 -11.51
C PRO A 10 -13.34 11.93 -10.78
N GLY A 11 -14.41 12.05 -9.97
CA GLY A 11 -14.64 13.26 -9.17
C GLY A 11 -15.09 14.47 -10.00
N SER A 12 -15.95 14.27 -11.01
CA SER A 12 -16.41 15.35 -11.90
C SER A 12 -17.90 15.74 -11.85
N GLY A 13 -18.75 15.10 -11.05
CA GLY A 13 -20.10 15.58 -10.71
C GLY A 13 -20.18 16.62 -9.58
N ILE A 14 -21.40 17.09 -9.29
CA ILE A 14 -21.72 18.01 -8.18
C ILE A 14 -21.55 17.35 -6.81
N ARG A 15 -21.44 18.17 -5.75
CA ARG A 15 -21.23 17.74 -4.35
C ARG A 15 -22.19 16.63 -3.91
N GLU A 16 -23.46 16.75 -4.24
CA GLU A 16 -24.53 15.84 -3.84
C GLU A 16 -24.25 14.40 -4.32
N ASN A 17 -23.66 14.25 -5.51
CA ASN A 17 -23.28 12.94 -6.04
C ASN A 17 -22.28 12.24 -5.12
N TYR A 18 -21.31 12.97 -4.54
CA TYR A 18 -20.29 12.39 -3.66
C TYR A 18 -20.79 12.13 -2.25
N ILE A 19 -21.71 12.95 -1.75
CA ILE A 19 -22.38 12.66 -0.48
C ILE A 19 -23.09 11.31 -0.57
N ASP A 20 -23.81 11.05 -1.66
CA ASP A 20 -24.49 9.78 -1.86
C ASP A 20 -23.54 8.63 -2.21
N ALA A 21 -22.48 8.89 -3.00
CA ALA A 21 -21.44 7.91 -3.27
C ALA A 21 -20.73 7.48 -1.98
N ALA A 22 -20.38 8.42 -1.09
CA ALA A 22 -19.74 8.15 0.20
C ALA A 22 -20.62 7.28 1.10
N LYS A 23 -21.93 7.57 1.19
CA LYS A 23 -22.89 6.71 1.92
C LYS A 23 -22.89 5.28 1.37
N ARG A 24 -22.92 5.12 0.04
CA ARG A 24 -22.91 3.80 -0.62
C ARG A 24 -21.60 3.06 -0.43
N TYR A 25 -20.46 3.76 -0.48
CA TYR A 25 -19.15 3.17 -0.18
C TYR A 25 -19.08 2.70 1.26
N LYS A 26 -19.60 3.49 2.22
CA LYS A 26 -19.68 3.10 3.62
C LYS A 26 -20.47 1.80 3.80
N VAL A 27 -21.67 1.70 3.22
CA VAL A 27 -22.50 0.48 3.28
C VAL A 27 -21.78 -0.71 2.65
N ALA A 28 -21.18 -0.54 1.46
CA ALA A 28 -20.44 -1.61 0.79
C ALA A 28 -19.25 -2.09 1.64
N LYS A 29 -18.53 -1.17 2.28
CA LYS A 29 -17.42 -1.49 3.18
C LYS A 29 -17.92 -2.27 4.40
N GLU A 30 -18.97 -1.79 5.07
CA GLU A 30 -19.53 -2.45 6.27
C GLU A 30 -20.00 -3.88 5.97
N LEU A 31 -20.66 -4.10 4.83
CA LEU A 31 -21.07 -5.45 4.40
C LEU A 31 -19.86 -6.33 4.08
N GLY A 32 -18.87 -5.80 3.35
CA GLY A 32 -17.64 -6.53 3.02
C GLY A 32 -16.83 -6.92 4.26
N ASP A 33 -16.67 -5.98 5.20
CA ASP A 33 -16.01 -6.21 6.49
C ASP A 33 -16.76 -7.28 7.30
N HIS A 34 -18.09 -7.22 7.35
CA HIS A 34 -18.90 -8.20 8.08
C HIS A 34 -18.73 -9.63 7.53
N GLU A 35 -18.81 -9.80 6.21
CA GLU A 35 -18.63 -11.11 5.57
C GLU A 35 -17.19 -11.62 5.75
N LEU A 36 -16.19 -10.74 5.62
CA LEU A 36 -14.78 -11.06 5.87
C LEU A 36 -14.56 -11.48 7.32
N ASP A 37 -15.13 -10.76 8.29
CA ASP A 37 -15.07 -11.06 9.71
C ASP A 37 -15.69 -12.42 10.03
N GLY A 38 -16.87 -12.70 9.47
CA GLY A 38 -17.55 -13.98 9.61
C GLY A 38 -16.74 -15.13 9.02
N ALA A 39 -16.16 -14.96 7.83
CA ALA A 39 -15.33 -15.96 7.18
C ALA A 39 -14.04 -16.24 7.95
N LEU A 40 -13.30 -15.21 8.35
CA LEU A 40 -12.06 -15.35 9.12
C LEU A 40 -12.32 -15.93 10.51
N SER A 41 -13.44 -15.61 11.16
CA SER A 41 -13.83 -16.22 12.43
C SER A 41 -14.09 -17.73 12.31
N ARG A 42 -14.75 -18.17 11.22
CA ARG A 42 -14.96 -19.61 10.93
C ARG A 42 -13.65 -20.34 10.66
N ILE A 43 -12.70 -19.70 9.97
CA ILE A 43 -11.35 -20.25 9.78
C ILE A 43 -10.64 -20.34 11.12
N THR A 44 -10.61 -19.24 11.89
CA THR A 44 -9.99 -19.13 13.21
C THR A 44 -10.44 -20.25 14.14
N GLY A 45 -11.75 -20.47 14.26
CA GLY A 45 -12.33 -21.50 15.14
C GLY A 45 -11.95 -22.95 14.77
N ARG A 46 -11.34 -23.17 13.60
CA ARG A 46 -10.84 -24.48 13.18
C ARG A 46 -9.34 -24.66 13.39
N ILE A 47 -8.60 -23.62 13.76
CA ILE A 47 -7.16 -23.67 14.00
C ILE A 47 -6.91 -24.31 15.35
N ASN A 48 -5.97 -25.27 15.43
CA ASN A 48 -5.55 -25.82 16.70
C ASN A 48 -4.59 -24.84 17.40
N THR A 49 -5.10 -24.08 18.37
CA THR A 49 -4.34 -23.09 19.16
C THR A 49 -4.09 -23.57 20.60
N ALA A 50 -4.43 -24.81 20.94
CA ALA A 50 -4.34 -25.35 22.29
C ALA A 50 -2.90 -25.35 22.86
N GLY A 51 -1.89 -25.42 21.98
CA GLY A 51 -0.47 -25.40 22.37
C GLY A 51 0.10 -24.01 22.66
N VAL A 52 -0.66 -22.93 22.42
CA VAL A 52 -0.22 -21.55 22.67
C VAL A 52 -0.25 -21.25 24.17
N LYS A 53 0.76 -20.52 24.68
CA LYS A 53 0.86 -20.24 26.12
C LYS A 53 -0.01 -19.06 26.55
N GLY A 54 0.04 -17.94 25.81
CA GLY A 54 -0.77 -16.75 26.03
C GLY A 54 -2.03 -16.72 25.16
N HIS A 55 -2.29 -15.57 24.54
CA HIS A 55 -3.41 -15.35 23.64
C HIS A 55 -2.98 -15.57 22.18
N PRO A 56 -3.55 -16.54 21.47
CA PRO A 56 -3.23 -16.73 20.05
C PRO A 56 -3.58 -15.50 19.22
N VAL A 57 -2.64 -15.07 18.39
CA VAL A 57 -2.81 -14.04 17.37
C VAL A 57 -2.72 -14.71 16.00
N VAL A 58 -3.81 -14.73 15.25
CA VAL A 58 -3.82 -15.29 13.89
C VAL A 58 -3.58 -14.17 12.90
N VAL A 59 -2.47 -14.26 12.16
CA VAL A 59 -2.10 -13.31 11.10
C VAL A 59 -2.46 -13.91 9.76
N TYR A 60 -3.28 -13.21 8.98
CA TYR A 60 -3.78 -13.62 7.68
C TYR A 60 -3.07 -12.88 6.55
N ASN A 61 -2.72 -13.63 5.51
CA ASN A 61 -2.16 -13.11 4.27
C ASN A 61 -3.19 -13.30 3.13
N PRO A 62 -3.73 -12.20 2.57
CA PRO A 62 -4.71 -12.29 1.48
C PRO A 62 -4.08 -12.50 0.10
N LEU A 63 -2.75 -12.45 -0.03
CA LEU A 63 -2.06 -12.47 -1.32
C LEU A 63 -1.55 -13.86 -1.70
N SER A 64 -1.25 -14.06 -2.98
CA SER A 64 -0.94 -15.37 -3.57
C SER A 64 0.51 -15.82 -3.44
N TRP A 65 1.33 -15.11 -2.68
CA TRP A 65 2.71 -15.47 -2.30
C TRP A 65 2.91 -15.41 -0.80
N GLU A 66 3.90 -16.16 -0.31
CA GLU A 66 4.38 -16.01 1.06
C GLU A 66 5.10 -14.67 1.21
N ARG A 67 4.88 -13.98 2.32
CA ARG A 67 5.54 -12.68 2.57
C ARG A 67 5.84 -12.42 4.04
N THR A 68 6.74 -11.48 4.25
CA THR A 68 7.10 -10.90 5.55
C THR A 68 6.69 -9.44 5.53
N ASP A 69 5.79 -9.01 6.43
CA ASP A 69 5.36 -7.62 6.50
C ASP A 69 4.93 -7.22 7.93
N VAL A 70 4.70 -5.93 8.12
CA VAL A 70 4.25 -5.32 9.37
C VAL A 70 2.81 -5.74 9.68
N VAL A 71 2.59 -6.11 10.94
CA VAL A 71 1.26 -6.31 11.52
C VAL A 71 1.02 -5.20 12.53
N LYS A 72 -0.12 -4.51 12.39
CA LYS A 72 -0.64 -3.55 13.38
C LYS A 72 -1.89 -4.19 14.00
N LEU A 73 -1.78 -4.65 15.24
CA LEU A 73 -2.86 -5.31 15.95
C LEU A 73 -3.41 -4.37 17.02
N ARG A 74 -4.68 -3.97 16.90
CA ARG A 74 -5.38 -3.27 17.97
C ARG A 74 -5.53 -4.19 19.17
N LEU A 75 -5.02 -3.74 20.33
CA LEU A 75 -5.15 -4.47 21.58
C LEU A 75 -6.58 -4.32 22.13
N PRO A 76 -7.23 -5.40 22.59
CA PRO A 76 -8.53 -5.32 23.25
C PRO A 76 -8.51 -4.41 24.49
N ASP A 77 -9.64 -3.78 24.80
CA ASP A 77 -9.80 -2.99 26.02
C ASP A 77 -9.53 -3.87 27.26
N GLY A 78 -8.80 -3.33 28.24
CA GLY A 78 -8.38 -4.08 29.43
C GLY A 78 -7.17 -5.01 29.21
N SER A 79 -6.56 -5.03 28.01
CA SER A 79 -5.27 -5.70 27.82
C SER A 79 -4.20 -5.12 28.78
N PRO A 80 -3.23 -5.92 29.21
CA PRO A 80 -2.10 -5.44 30.02
C PRO A 80 -1.40 -4.23 29.37
N GLU A 81 -0.82 -3.35 30.20
CA GLU A 81 -0.03 -2.20 29.71
C GLU A 81 1.15 -2.63 28.85
N GLU A 82 1.73 -3.77 29.18
CA GLU A 82 2.87 -4.34 28.50
C GLU A 82 2.53 -5.72 27.97
N CYS A 83 2.78 -5.91 26.69
CA CYS A 83 2.63 -7.18 26.01
C CYS A 83 3.79 -7.40 25.05
N SER A 84 4.10 -8.66 24.81
CA SER A 84 5.11 -9.11 23.86
C SER A 84 4.55 -10.19 22.94
N ILE A 85 5.11 -10.28 21.73
CA ILE A 85 4.73 -11.28 20.72
C ILE A 85 5.79 -12.39 20.66
N TYR A 86 5.33 -13.63 20.54
CA TYR A 86 6.16 -14.81 20.33
C TYR A 86 5.75 -15.51 19.04
N ASP A 87 6.72 -16.11 18.35
CA ASP A 87 6.46 -16.97 17.20
C ASP A 87 5.96 -18.36 17.62
N ALA A 88 5.59 -19.19 16.63
CA ALA A 88 5.08 -20.54 16.86
C ALA A 88 6.09 -21.50 17.54
N SER A 89 7.39 -21.16 17.55
CA SER A 89 8.41 -21.93 18.29
C SER A 89 8.50 -21.51 19.76
N GLY A 90 7.76 -20.48 20.17
CA GLY A 90 7.77 -19.92 21.51
C GLY A 90 8.93 -18.96 21.76
N ARG A 91 9.62 -18.51 20.70
CA ARG A 91 10.66 -17.49 20.74
C ARG A 91 10.02 -16.10 20.65
N GLU A 92 10.42 -15.20 21.52
CA GLU A 92 9.98 -13.80 21.49
C GLU A 92 10.46 -13.15 20.19
N ILE A 93 9.66 -12.25 19.62
CA ILE A 93 10.06 -11.43 18.48
C ILE A 93 9.95 -9.95 18.85
N PRO A 94 10.71 -9.04 18.20
CA PRO A 94 10.56 -7.62 18.42
C PRO A 94 9.10 -7.19 18.24
N SER A 95 8.55 -6.57 19.28
CA SER A 95 7.21 -5.97 19.30
C SER A 95 7.24 -4.61 19.97
N GLN A 96 6.32 -3.73 19.57
CA GLN A 96 6.25 -2.36 20.09
C GLN A 96 4.79 -1.95 20.26
N ILE A 97 4.44 -1.43 21.44
CA ILE A 97 3.12 -0.85 21.67
C ILE A 97 3.15 0.63 21.25
N VAL A 98 2.20 1.02 20.41
CA VAL A 98 2.00 2.40 19.95
C VAL A 98 0.63 2.89 20.42
N LYS A 99 0.60 4.10 21.00
CA LYS A 99 -0.65 4.74 21.42
C LYS A 99 -1.27 5.48 20.23
N LYS A 100 -2.52 5.14 19.88
CA LYS A 100 -3.28 5.78 18.79
C LYS A 100 -4.33 6.80 19.29
N GLY A 101 -4.41 6.99 20.61
CA GLY A 101 -5.29 7.92 21.28
C GLY A 101 -5.25 7.68 22.79
N VAL A 102 -6.18 8.29 23.53
CA VAL A 102 -6.23 8.16 25.00
C VAL A 102 -6.49 6.72 25.44
N LEU A 103 -7.36 6.00 24.72
CA LEU A 103 -7.80 4.64 25.07
C LEU A 103 -7.40 3.57 24.05
N SER A 104 -6.83 3.97 22.90
CA SER A 104 -6.50 3.03 21.81
C SER A 104 -5.01 2.74 21.76
N ARG A 105 -4.66 1.45 21.84
CA ARG A 105 -3.29 0.95 21.71
C ARG A 105 -3.22 -0.10 20.62
N GLU A 106 -2.13 -0.07 19.87
CA GLU A 106 -1.78 -1.10 18.92
C GLU A 106 -0.47 -1.75 19.34
N ILE A 107 -0.35 -3.06 19.18
CA ILE A 107 0.95 -3.74 19.18
C ILE A 107 1.38 -3.98 17.74
N ILE A 108 2.61 -3.57 17.44
CA ILE A 108 3.22 -3.64 16.11
C ILE A 108 4.36 -4.64 16.15
N PHE A 109 4.41 -5.54 15.18
CA PHE A 109 5.48 -6.52 14.99
C PHE A 109 5.60 -6.89 13.52
N VAL A 110 6.70 -7.54 13.13
CA VAL A 110 6.92 -8.01 11.77
C VAL A 110 6.62 -9.50 11.72
N ALA A 111 5.60 -9.88 10.96
CA ALA A 111 5.21 -11.27 10.79
C ALA A 111 5.97 -11.88 9.62
N SER A 112 6.97 -12.72 9.90
CA SER A 112 7.79 -13.35 8.87
C SER A 112 7.19 -14.63 8.30
N GLY A 113 7.26 -14.77 6.98
CA GLY A 113 6.89 -15.99 6.25
C GLY A 113 5.44 -16.40 6.47
N VAL A 114 4.50 -15.47 6.29
CA VAL A 114 3.07 -15.74 6.38
C VAL A 114 2.62 -16.38 5.06
N PRO A 115 2.11 -17.63 5.06
CA PRO A 115 1.83 -18.37 3.83
C PRO A 115 0.77 -17.69 2.95
N SER A 116 0.89 -17.86 1.62
CA SER A 116 -0.05 -17.33 0.64
C SER A 116 -1.49 -17.77 0.88
N LEU A 117 -2.44 -16.85 0.68
CA LEU A 117 -3.90 -17.05 0.87
C LEU A 117 -4.15 -17.94 2.07
N GLY A 118 -3.64 -17.49 3.22
CA GLY A 118 -3.31 -18.37 4.33
C GLY A 118 -3.12 -17.60 5.63
N TYR A 119 -2.56 -18.27 6.62
CA TYR A 119 -2.35 -17.68 7.93
C TYR A 119 -1.17 -18.30 8.69
N LYS A 120 -0.73 -17.58 9.72
CA LYS A 120 0.25 -18.03 10.70
C LYS A 120 -0.12 -17.55 12.09
N VAL A 121 -0.03 -18.44 13.08
CA VAL A 121 -0.35 -18.14 14.49
C VAL A 121 0.90 -17.67 15.23
N TYR A 122 0.72 -16.60 16.01
CA TYR A 122 1.64 -16.01 16.96
C TYR A 122 1.02 -16.04 18.37
N ASP A 123 1.79 -15.70 19.39
CA ASP A 123 1.38 -15.78 20.79
C ASP A 123 1.63 -14.43 21.49
N LEU A 124 0.53 -13.78 21.90
CA LEU A 124 0.55 -12.54 22.67
C LEU A 124 0.57 -12.86 24.16
N ARG A 125 1.61 -12.41 24.86
CA ARG A 125 1.79 -12.64 26.30
C ARG A 125 1.92 -11.32 27.07
N PRO A 126 1.45 -11.27 28.34
CA PRO A 126 1.72 -10.13 29.21
C PRO A 126 3.22 -10.01 29.51
N GLY A 127 3.70 -8.77 29.66
CA GLY A 127 5.06 -8.43 30.04
C GLY A 127 5.81 -7.62 28.98
N GLU A 128 6.83 -6.89 29.43
CA GLU A 128 7.69 -6.08 28.59
C GLU A 128 8.32 -6.88 27.43
N THR A 129 8.43 -6.23 26.27
CA THR A 129 9.27 -6.76 25.18
C THR A 129 10.73 -6.62 25.59
N ARG A 130 11.43 -7.76 25.69
CA ARG A 130 12.85 -7.81 26.11
C ARG A 130 13.80 -7.75 24.92
N LEU A 131 13.33 -8.14 23.74
CA LEU A 131 14.11 -8.05 22.51
C LEU A 131 14.06 -6.64 21.95
N ALA A 132 15.09 -5.86 22.25
CA ALA A 132 15.43 -4.68 21.47
C ALA A 132 16.06 -5.11 20.13
N SER A 133 15.69 -4.46 19.03
CA SER A 133 16.43 -4.57 17.78
C SER A 133 17.49 -3.48 17.74
N ALA A 134 18.76 -3.87 17.58
CA ALA A 134 19.85 -2.93 17.33
C ALA A 134 19.82 -2.35 15.90
N ASP A 135 19.00 -2.93 15.04
CA ASP A 135 18.98 -2.66 13.60
C ASP A 135 18.17 -1.42 13.23
N VAL A 136 17.41 -0.83 14.16
CA VAL A 136 16.66 0.42 13.95
C VAL A 136 17.16 1.52 14.89
N GLN A 137 17.43 2.69 14.34
CA GLN A 137 17.95 3.84 15.07
C GLN A 137 17.29 5.14 14.59
N VAL A 138 16.96 6.01 15.53
CA VAL A 138 16.42 7.34 15.23
C VAL A 138 17.06 8.40 16.12
N SER A 139 17.47 9.49 15.48
CA SER A 139 17.91 10.75 16.10
C SER A 139 16.96 11.88 15.68
N ASP A 140 17.22 13.11 16.08
CA ASP A 140 16.34 14.25 15.80
C ASP A 140 16.08 14.51 14.31
N THR A 141 16.97 14.05 13.41
CA THR A 141 16.89 14.30 11.96
C THR A 141 17.21 13.09 11.10
N THR A 142 17.51 11.94 11.68
CA THR A 142 17.91 10.75 10.91
C THR A 142 17.17 9.51 11.41
N LEU A 143 16.68 8.70 10.46
CA LEU A 143 16.21 7.34 10.68
C LEU A 143 17.16 6.37 10.00
N GLU A 144 17.42 5.23 10.60
CA GLU A 144 18.22 4.18 9.99
C GLU A 144 17.64 2.81 10.34
N ASN A 145 17.52 1.94 9.34
CA ASN A 145 17.32 0.50 9.54
C ASN A 145 18.45 -0.30 8.86
N GLN A 146 18.34 -1.62 8.78
CA GLN A 146 19.31 -2.47 8.09
C GLN A 146 19.42 -2.22 6.58
N PHE A 147 18.40 -1.61 5.96
CA PHE A 147 18.32 -1.36 4.52
C PHE A 147 18.58 0.09 4.14
N TYR A 148 18.01 1.05 4.88
CA TYR A 148 18.05 2.48 4.53
C TYR A 148 18.59 3.33 5.67
N LYS A 149 19.25 4.41 5.29
CA LYS A 149 19.50 5.57 6.15
C LYS A 149 18.84 6.79 5.52
N VAL A 150 17.92 7.42 6.23
CA VAL A 150 17.15 8.58 5.78
C VAL A 150 17.51 9.78 6.63
N THR A 151 17.95 10.87 6.00
CA THR A 151 18.30 12.11 6.69
C THR A 151 17.39 13.25 6.23
N VAL A 152 16.81 13.95 7.20
CA VAL A 152 15.95 15.12 7.02
C VAL A 152 16.77 16.38 7.27
N ASP A 153 16.57 17.39 6.43
CA ASP A 153 17.18 18.70 6.62
C ASP A 153 16.46 19.46 7.75
N PRO A 154 17.13 19.84 8.85
CA PRO A 154 16.48 20.46 10.00
C PRO A 154 15.93 21.86 9.71
N ASP A 155 16.40 22.54 8.67
CA ASP A 155 15.97 23.90 8.34
C ASP A 155 14.74 23.93 7.43
N SER A 156 14.61 22.95 6.54
CA SER A 156 13.49 22.87 5.59
C SER A 156 12.47 21.78 5.89
N GLY A 157 12.83 20.77 6.70
CA GLY A 157 12.02 19.58 6.95
C GLY A 157 11.95 18.59 5.79
N TRP A 158 12.64 18.84 4.68
CA TRP A 158 12.64 17.94 3.52
C TRP A 158 13.65 16.81 3.68
N VAL A 159 13.37 15.67 3.04
CA VAL A 159 14.31 14.54 3.06
C VAL A 159 15.50 14.89 2.17
N LYS A 160 16.66 15.05 2.79
CA LYS A 160 17.93 15.40 2.14
C LYS A 160 18.60 14.20 1.48
N SER A 161 18.46 13.02 2.07
CA SER A 161 19.13 11.79 1.65
C SER A 161 18.27 10.57 1.99
N ILE A 162 18.25 9.60 1.09
CA ILE A 162 17.78 8.24 1.31
C ILE A 162 18.88 7.33 0.77
N PHE A 163 19.75 6.86 1.65
CA PHE A 163 20.85 5.98 1.29
C PHE A 163 20.46 4.51 1.46
N ASP A 164 20.49 3.74 0.37
CA ASP A 164 20.30 2.29 0.39
C ASP A 164 21.63 1.59 0.70
N LYS A 165 21.67 0.95 1.87
CA LYS A 165 22.82 0.25 2.44
C LYS A 165 23.07 -1.10 1.78
N THR A 166 22.08 -1.69 1.13
CA THR A 166 22.20 -3.01 0.50
C THR A 166 23.00 -2.96 -0.79
N ILE A 167 22.78 -1.90 -1.57
CA ILE A 167 23.47 -1.63 -2.84
C ILE A 167 24.56 -0.56 -2.70
N GLY A 168 24.62 0.14 -1.56
CA GLY A 168 25.58 1.19 -1.27
C GLY A 168 25.39 2.46 -2.11
N ARG A 169 24.15 2.89 -2.33
CA ARG A 169 23.81 4.00 -3.25
C ARG A 169 22.86 5.02 -2.62
N GLU A 170 23.12 6.29 -2.90
CA GLU A 170 22.19 7.39 -2.61
C GLU A 170 21.05 7.42 -3.65
N LEU A 171 19.81 7.44 -3.17
CA LEU A 171 18.61 7.45 -4.02
C LEU A 171 18.24 8.85 -4.51
N LEU A 172 18.66 9.93 -3.82
CA LEU A 172 18.22 11.29 -4.15
C LEU A 172 19.35 12.16 -4.72
N THR A 173 19.01 13.04 -5.67
CA THR A 173 19.91 14.11 -6.17
C THR A 173 19.55 15.49 -5.62
N GLY A 174 18.51 15.58 -4.79
CA GLY A 174 18.02 16.80 -4.18
C GLY A 174 16.96 16.47 -3.11
N TYR A 175 16.25 17.49 -2.62
CA TYR A 175 15.24 17.28 -1.58
C TYR A 175 14.07 16.40 -2.06
N GLY A 176 13.96 15.22 -1.46
CA GLY A 176 12.86 14.28 -1.61
C GLY A 176 11.79 14.43 -0.53
N ASN A 177 10.68 13.71 -0.70
CA ASN A 177 9.47 13.86 0.11
C ASN A 177 9.00 15.33 0.20
N ARG A 178 9.36 16.15 -0.79
CA ARG A 178 9.10 17.58 -0.81
C ARG A 178 7.67 17.81 -1.28
N LEU A 179 6.88 18.51 -0.48
CA LEU A 179 5.57 18.98 -0.92
C LEU A 179 5.73 20.13 -1.92
N GLN A 180 5.04 20.01 -3.05
CA GLN A 180 4.91 21.04 -4.06
C GLN A 180 3.45 21.48 -4.10
N VAL A 181 3.21 22.74 -3.74
CA VAL A 181 1.88 23.35 -3.76
C VAL A 181 1.80 24.23 -5.00
N LEU A 182 1.05 23.79 -6.01
CA LEU A 182 1.05 24.37 -7.34
C LEU A 182 -0.29 25.05 -7.62
N GLU A 183 -0.26 26.25 -8.21
CA GLU A 183 -1.49 26.90 -8.69
C GLU A 183 -2.07 26.12 -9.89
N ASP A 184 -3.36 25.77 -9.79
CA ASP A 184 -4.09 24.95 -10.75
C ASP A 184 -5.34 25.70 -11.22
N LYS A 185 -5.26 26.32 -12.41
CA LYS A 185 -6.30 27.15 -13.02
C LYS A 185 -6.56 26.72 -14.47
N PRO A 186 -7.25 25.60 -14.68
CA PRO A 186 -7.63 25.15 -16.02
C PRO A 186 -8.57 26.14 -16.71
N LYS A 187 -8.49 26.22 -18.05
CA LYS A 187 -9.34 27.14 -18.84
C LYS A 187 -10.82 26.75 -18.83
N GLN A 188 -11.11 25.45 -18.77
CA GLN A 188 -12.45 24.87 -18.78
C GLN A 188 -12.44 23.57 -17.97
N TRP A 189 -13.61 23.24 -17.40
CA TRP A 189 -13.87 21.99 -16.68
C TRP A 189 -12.89 21.73 -15.53
N ASP A 190 -13.01 22.52 -14.49
CA ASP A 190 -12.05 22.60 -13.39
C ASP A 190 -11.73 21.25 -12.73
N ALA A 191 -12.76 20.49 -12.36
CA ALA A 191 -12.58 19.15 -11.82
C ALA A 191 -11.98 18.13 -12.82
N TRP A 192 -12.19 18.29 -14.13
CA TRP A 192 -11.68 17.35 -15.15
C TRP A 192 -10.24 17.65 -15.58
N ASN A 193 -9.92 18.92 -15.79
CA ASN A 193 -8.68 19.35 -16.40
C ASN A 193 -7.73 19.90 -15.36
N ILE A 194 -6.45 19.60 -15.49
CA ILE A 194 -5.40 20.25 -14.71
C ILE A 194 -4.81 21.39 -15.56
N GLY A 195 -4.69 22.59 -14.98
CA GLY A 195 -4.17 23.79 -15.60
C GLY A 195 -3.09 24.45 -14.75
N LEU A 196 -1.95 23.78 -14.58
CA LEU A 196 -0.83 24.32 -13.80
C LEU A 196 -0.29 25.61 -14.45
N THR A 197 -0.22 26.71 -13.69
CA THR A 197 0.24 28.01 -14.20
C THR A 197 1.76 28.18 -14.13
N GLY A 198 2.43 27.29 -13.38
CA GLY A 198 3.87 27.38 -13.06
C GLY A 198 4.16 28.12 -11.76
N VAL A 199 3.15 28.71 -11.11
CA VAL A 199 3.29 29.31 -9.77
C VAL A 199 3.32 28.20 -8.73
N GLU A 200 4.36 28.21 -7.89
CA GLU A 200 4.49 27.35 -6.71
C GLU A 200 4.43 28.21 -5.45
N TYR A 201 3.60 27.80 -4.49
CA TYR A 201 3.50 28.45 -3.18
C TYR A 201 4.40 27.70 -2.17
N PRO A 202 5.36 28.38 -1.51
CA PRO A 202 6.27 27.71 -0.59
C PRO A 202 5.54 27.31 0.70
N ALA A 203 5.56 26.01 1.02
CA ALA A 203 5.20 25.55 2.35
C ALA A 203 6.26 26.01 3.37
N LYS A 204 5.81 26.48 4.53
CA LYS A 204 6.65 26.96 5.62
C LYS A 204 6.91 25.84 6.60
N PHE A 205 8.18 25.44 6.73
CA PHE A 205 8.60 24.49 7.76
C PHE A 205 8.37 25.06 9.18
N ARG A 206 8.01 24.18 10.11
CA ARG A 206 7.72 24.55 11.50
C ARG A 206 8.57 23.81 12.50
N LYS A 207 8.55 22.49 12.46
CA LYS A 207 9.35 21.65 13.34
C LYS A 207 9.44 20.23 12.80
N ILE A 208 10.43 19.51 13.29
CA ILE A 208 10.59 18.07 13.19
C ILE A 208 10.63 17.49 14.61
N GLU A 209 10.04 16.31 14.81
CA GLU A 209 10.13 15.60 16.09
C GLU A 209 10.18 14.08 15.88
N VAL A 210 10.82 13.38 16.82
CA VAL A 210 10.76 11.91 16.90
C VAL A 210 9.40 11.53 17.48
N LEU A 211 8.55 10.93 16.65
CA LEU A 211 7.22 10.48 17.07
C LEU A 211 7.27 9.08 17.69
N GLU A 212 8.06 8.17 17.10
CA GLU A 212 8.20 6.80 17.58
C GLU A 212 9.67 6.41 17.63
N LYS A 213 10.05 5.77 18.74
CA LYS A 213 11.39 5.22 18.97
C LYS A 213 11.25 3.88 19.68
N GLY A 214 11.19 2.80 18.90
CA GLY A 214 11.17 1.46 19.46
C GLY A 214 11.77 0.41 18.53
N PRO A 215 11.74 -0.86 18.94
CA PRO A 215 12.49 -1.94 18.28
C PRO A 215 11.87 -2.44 16.97
N VAL A 216 10.68 -1.94 16.60
CA VAL A 216 9.96 -2.35 15.39
C VAL A 216 9.73 -1.19 14.45
N ILE A 217 9.30 -0.03 14.96
CA ILE A 217 8.98 1.14 14.14
C ILE A 217 9.68 2.38 14.72
N ILE A 218 10.28 3.15 13.83
CA ILE A 218 10.81 4.47 14.11
C ILE A 218 10.16 5.49 13.17
N VAL A 219 9.81 6.66 13.70
CA VAL A 219 9.10 7.69 12.95
C VAL A 219 9.64 9.09 13.26
N LEU A 220 9.98 9.84 12.23
CA LEU A 220 10.15 11.29 12.29
C LEU A 220 8.92 11.96 11.70
N ARG A 221 8.38 12.93 12.42
CA ARG A 221 7.26 13.74 11.96
C ARG A 221 7.72 15.16 11.66
N VAL A 222 7.41 15.62 10.45
CA VAL A 222 7.64 16.99 9.98
C VAL A 222 6.32 17.75 9.93
N TYR A 223 6.32 18.97 10.45
CA TYR A 223 5.18 19.88 10.41
C TYR A 223 5.47 21.07 9.50
N SER A 224 4.53 21.41 8.63
CA SER A 224 4.57 22.61 7.81
C SER A 224 3.17 23.24 7.65
N ASP A 225 3.12 24.53 7.31
CA ASP A 225 1.89 25.25 6.97
C ASP A 225 2.05 26.00 5.64
N LEU A 226 0.93 26.20 4.94
CA LEU A 226 0.90 26.95 3.68
C LEU A 226 0.22 28.30 3.88
N ARG A 227 0.94 29.39 3.63
CA ARG A 227 0.35 30.74 3.61
C ARG A 227 0.50 31.32 2.22
N LYS A 228 -0.62 31.50 1.53
CA LYS A 228 -0.63 32.18 0.24
C LYS A 228 -0.54 33.69 0.45
N PRO A 229 -0.02 34.43 -0.56
CA PRO A 229 -0.05 35.88 -0.52
C PRO A 229 -1.47 36.41 -0.30
N GLY A 230 -1.67 37.20 0.77
CA GLY A 230 -2.97 37.79 1.12
C GLY A 230 -3.68 37.15 2.33
N ASP A 231 -3.17 36.04 2.87
CA ASP A 231 -3.75 35.41 4.07
C ASP A 231 -3.44 36.22 5.35
N ILE A 232 -4.47 36.56 6.14
CA ILE A 232 -4.38 37.60 7.19
C ILE A 232 -4.29 37.05 8.64
N GLY A 233 -3.90 35.79 8.89
CA GLY A 233 -3.87 35.25 10.26
C GLY A 233 -2.74 34.26 10.59
N ALA A 234 -2.81 33.63 11.77
CA ALA A 234 -1.95 32.50 12.14
C ALA A 234 -2.70 31.37 12.89
N PHE A 235 -2.29 30.11 12.64
CA PHE A 235 -2.65 28.85 13.34
C PHE A 235 -4.15 28.44 13.25
N PRO A 236 -4.51 27.13 13.29
CA PRO A 236 -5.87 26.70 12.96
C PRO A 236 -6.88 27.30 13.95
N THR A 237 -7.90 27.95 13.40
CA THR A 237 -9.13 28.35 14.09
C THR A 237 -10.29 27.99 13.17
N ASP A 238 -11.50 27.86 13.70
CA ASP A 238 -12.70 27.48 12.93
C ASP A 238 -13.02 28.42 11.73
N ASN A 239 -12.33 29.57 11.63
CA ASN A 239 -12.54 30.60 10.62
C ASN A 239 -11.32 30.80 9.67
N PHE A 240 -10.43 29.81 9.51
CA PHE A 240 -9.11 30.02 8.88
C PHE A 240 -8.92 29.37 7.49
N PRO A 241 -8.35 30.07 6.47
CA PRO A 241 -8.09 29.52 5.13
C PRO A 241 -6.61 29.12 4.88
N THR A 242 -5.99 28.29 5.73
CA THR A 242 -4.60 27.81 5.53
C THR A 242 -4.55 26.31 5.65
N SER A 243 -3.70 25.68 4.83
CA SER A 243 -3.50 24.24 4.92
C SER A 243 -2.32 23.86 5.81
N PHE A 244 -2.50 22.81 6.59
CA PHE A 244 -1.46 22.25 7.47
C PHE A 244 -1.08 20.86 7.02
N PHE A 245 0.22 20.55 7.11
CA PHE A 245 0.75 19.26 6.72
C PHE A 245 1.49 18.61 7.88
N LYS A 246 1.25 17.32 8.08
CA LYS A 246 2.07 16.45 8.93
C LYS A 246 2.59 15.33 8.06
N GLN A 247 3.91 15.23 7.88
CA GLN A 247 4.55 14.17 7.13
C GLN A 247 5.33 13.27 8.08
N ASP A 248 4.89 12.02 8.23
CA ASP A 248 5.62 10.97 8.90
C ASP A 248 6.53 10.27 7.90
N ILE A 249 7.80 10.15 8.26
CA ILE A 249 8.80 9.34 7.57
C ILE A 249 9.03 8.11 8.45
N ILE A 250 8.78 6.93 7.90
CA ILE A 250 8.61 5.70 8.68
C ILE A 250 9.60 4.65 8.16
N LEU A 251 10.42 4.12 9.08
CA LEU A 251 11.16 2.88 8.84
C LEU A 251 10.69 1.82 9.82
N TYR A 252 10.62 0.59 9.30
CA TYR A 252 10.37 -0.60 10.10
C TYR A 252 11.61 -1.47 10.16
N ASN A 253 11.79 -2.16 11.28
CA ASN A 253 12.74 -3.25 11.37
C ASN A 253 12.33 -4.36 10.38
N GLY A 254 13.28 -4.96 9.68
CA GLY A 254 13.03 -6.07 8.76
C GLY A 254 12.31 -5.73 7.44
N ILE A 255 11.97 -4.47 7.14
CA ILE A 255 11.22 -4.07 5.92
C ILE A 255 12.05 -3.15 5.02
N ASP A 256 12.12 -3.49 3.74
CA ASP A 256 12.99 -2.91 2.71
C ASP A 256 12.32 -1.81 1.87
N ARG A 257 11.56 -0.93 2.53
CA ARG A 257 11.00 0.30 1.93
C ARG A 257 10.95 1.45 2.94
N VAL A 258 10.88 2.68 2.44
CA VAL A 258 10.65 3.88 3.25
C VAL A 258 9.20 4.30 3.07
N ASP A 259 8.41 4.15 4.13
CA ASP A 259 6.99 4.48 4.12
C ASP A 259 6.79 5.95 4.55
N PHE A 260 5.82 6.61 3.94
CA PHE A 260 5.43 7.96 4.26
C PHE A 260 3.93 8.03 4.53
N ARG A 261 3.57 8.83 5.53
CA ARG A 261 2.17 9.22 5.77
C ARG A 261 2.07 10.73 5.79
N THR A 262 1.20 11.27 4.96
CA THR A 262 0.92 12.70 4.91
C THR A 262 -0.52 12.95 5.34
N ASP A 263 -0.68 13.54 6.52
CA ASP A 263 -1.95 14.09 6.96
C ASP A 263 -2.04 15.55 6.51
N VAL A 264 -3.13 15.90 5.81
CA VAL A 264 -3.36 17.25 5.28
C VAL A 264 -4.68 17.77 5.79
N ASP A 265 -4.66 18.93 6.42
CA ASP A 265 -5.87 19.75 6.59
C ASP A 265 -5.94 20.71 5.40
N TRP A 266 -6.79 20.41 4.42
CA TRP A 266 -6.79 21.03 3.09
C TRP A 266 -7.91 22.05 2.93
N TRP A 267 -7.55 23.33 2.83
CA TRP A 267 -8.52 24.45 2.68
C TRP A 267 -8.26 25.30 1.45
N GLU A 268 -7.40 24.82 0.54
CA GLU A 268 -7.00 25.58 -0.62
C GLU A 268 -8.10 25.69 -1.68
N THR A 269 -7.83 26.56 -2.65
CA THR A 269 -8.66 26.78 -3.83
C THR A 269 -7.75 26.91 -5.05
N HIS A 270 -8.13 26.29 -6.17
CA HIS A 270 -7.37 26.28 -7.43
C HIS A 270 -5.91 25.89 -7.22
N THR A 271 -5.69 24.81 -6.48
CA THR A 271 -4.36 24.35 -6.08
C THR A 271 -4.24 22.85 -6.20
N MET A 272 -3.07 22.40 -6.62
CA MET A 272 -2.70 21.00 -6.66
C MET A 272 -1.52 20.75 -5.73
N LEU A 273 -1.66 19.77 -4.84
CA LEU A 273 -0.59 19.28 -3.98
C LEU A 273 0.06 18.06 -4.62
N LYS A 274 1.38 18.08 -4.76
CA LYS A 274 2.20 16.93 -5.15
C LYS A 274 3.28 16.64 -4.12
N VAL A 275 3.76 15.41 -4.06
CA VAL A 275 5.03 15.07 -3.42
C VAL A 275 6.07 14.74 -4.47
N ALA A 276 7.30 15.21 -4.26
CA ALA A 276 8.39 15.10 -5.22
C ALA A 276 9.62 14.38 -4.67
N PHE A 277 10.19 13.53 -5.52
CA PHE A 277 11.42 12.77 -5.29
C PHE A 277 12.35 12.92 -6.50
N PRO A 278 13.37 13.80 -6.44
CA PRO A 278 14.41 13.87 -7.45
C PRO A 278 15.37 12.69 -7.26
N VAL A 279 15.15 11.60 -7.99
CA VAL A 279 15.93 10.36 -7.81
C VAL A 279 17.26 10.40 -8.55
N ASN A 280 18.27 9.72 -8.02
CA ASN A 280 19.60 9.56 -8.62
C ASN A 280 19.59 8.50 -9.72
N LEU A 281 18.66 8.66 -10.64
CA LEU A 281 18.38 7.77 -11.74
C LEU A 281 17.72 8.57 -12.85
N ILE A 282 18.18 8.38 -14.09
CA ILE A 282 17.55 8.96 -15.27
C ILE A 282 17.50 7.86 -16.32
N ASP A 283 16.29 7.57 -16.79
CA ASP A 283 16.05 6.82 -18.02
C ASP A 283 15.12 7.65 -18.90
N SER A 284 15.09 7.38 -20.21
CA SER A 284 14.12 7.95 -21.15
C SER A 284 12.70 7.40 -20.99
N LEU A 285 12.54 6.29 -20.26
CA LEU A 285 11.30 5.54 -20.09
C LEU A 285 11.04 5.25 -18.60
N ALA A 286 9.77 5.28 -18.22
CA ALA A 286 9.27 4.81 -16.93
C ALA A 286 8.13 3.81 -17.15
N THR A 287 8.00 2.84 -16.24
CA THR A 287 6.93 1.83 -16.26
C THR A 287 5.87 2.18 -15.22
N TYR A 288 4.61 2.05 -15.60
CA TYR A 288 3.46 2.35 -14.74
C TYR A 288 2.55 1.13 -14.70
N GLU A 289 1.98 0.86 -13.53
CA GLU A 289 0.94 -0.15 -13.40
C GLU A 289 -0.34 0.28 -14.10
N ILE A 290 -0.99 -0.67 -14.78
CA ILE A 290 -2.35 -0.57 -15.29
C ILE A 290 -3.12 -1.83 -14.86
N PRO A 291 -4.47 -1.86 -14.94
CA PRO A 291 -5.22 -3.07 -14.64
C PRO A 291 -4.69 -4.28 -15.41
N TYR A 292 -4.26 -5.31 -14.66
CA TYR A 292 -3.72 -6.57 -15.19
C TYR A 292 -2.48 -6.44 -16.08
N GLY A 293 -1.67 -5.39 -15.91
CA GLY A 293 -0.44 -5.25 -16.68
C GLY A 293 0.34 -3.98 -16.42
N THR A 294 1.19 -3.61 -17.38
CA THR A 294 2.03 -2.42 -17.29
C THR A 294 2.06 -1.65 -18.60
N ILE A 295 2.33 -0.35 -18.51
CA ILE A 295 2.54 0.52 -19.66
C ILE A 295 3.83 1.32 -19.50
N VAL A 296 4.57 1.47 -20.58
CA VAL A 296 5.80 2.27 -20.60
C VAL A 296 5.51 3.65 -21.18
N ARG A 297 6.04 4.70 -20.56
CA ARG A 297 5.87 6.09 -21.02
C ARG A 297 7.20 6.85 -20.96
N ALA A 298 7.35 7.83 -21.85
CA ALA A 298 8.56 8.65 -21.93
C ALA A 298 8.66 9.65 -20.77
N THR A 299 9.84 9.71 -20.15
CA THR A 299 10.21 10.69 -19.11
C THR A 299 10.84 11.95 -19.73
N ILE A 300 11.45 11.83 -20.91
CA ILE A 300 12.09 12.90 -21.70
C ILE A 300 11.33 13.00 -23.03
N PRO A 301 10.23 13.78 -23.10
CA PRO A 301 9.33 13.77 -24.25
C PRO A 301 9.92 14.49 -25.47
N THR A 302 9.95 13.82 -26.62
CA THR A 302 10.52 14.30 -27.88
C THR A 302 9.46 14.77 -28.88
N ASN A 303 8.25 14.20 -28.83
CA ASN A 303 7.14 14.52 -29.74
C ASN A 303 5.89 15.05 -28.99
N SER A 304 4.90 15.53 -29.74
CA SER A 304 3.67 16.11 -29.17
C SER A 304 2.86 15.11 -28.35
N TRP A 305 2.80 13.85 -28.77
CA TRP A 305 2.08 12.79 -28.08
C TRP A 305 2.70 12.44 -26.73
N GLU A 306 4.02 12.51 -26.61
CA GLU A 306 4.75 12.32 -25.35
C GLU A 306 4.61 13.55 -24.45
N ARG A 307 4.71 14.76 -25.01
CA ARG A 307 4.50 16.01 -24.26
C ARG A 307 3.09 16.10 -23.67
N ALA A 308 2.09 15.53 -24.33
CA ALA A 308 0.73 15.44 -23.82
C ALA A 308 0.60 14.54 -22.58
N LYS A 309 1.53 13.59 -22.34
CA LYS A 309 1.54 12.68 -21.19
C LYS A 309 2.35 13.25 -20.03
N TRP A 310 1.97 14.45 -19.58
CA TRP A 310 2.68 15.16 -18.52
C TRP A 310 2.17 14.82 -17.11
N GLU A 311 0.94 14.30 -17.01
CA GLU A 311 0.32 13.65 -15.84
C GLU A 311 -0.31 12.35 -16.37
N VAL A 312 -0.13 11.23 -15.67
CA VAL A 312 -0.57 9.92 -16.17
C VAL A 312 -1.23 9.08 -15.07
N PRO A 313 -2.28 8.30 -15.41
CA PRO A 313 -2.88 7.37 -14.46
C PRO A 313 -1.98 6.16 -14.26
N ALA A 314 -1.86 5.71 -13.01
CA ALA A 314 -1.36 4.40 -12.62
C ALA A 314 -2.12 3.92 -11.37
N GLU A 315 -2.19 2.61 -11.17
CA GLU A 315 -2.94 2.02 -10.05
C GLU A 315 -2.17 2.19 -8.72
N ARG A 316 -1.18 1.34 -8.44
CA ARG A 316 -0.49 1.31 -7.14
C ARG A 316 0.97 1.74 -7.22
N TRP A 317 1.59 1.68 -8.40
CA TRP A 317 3.00 1.98 -8.53
C TRP A 317 3.42 2.59 -9.87
N ALA A 318 4.52 3.34 -9.82
CA ALA A 318 5.33 3.74 -10.96
C ALA A 318 6.80 3.47 -10.68
N ASP A 319 7.54 3.03 -11.69
CA ASP A 319 8.94 2.64 -11.60
C ASP A 319 9.79 3.31 -12.68
N MET A 320 11.00 3.71 -12.30
CA MET A 320 12.07 4.00 -13.22
C MET A 320 13.25 3.09 -12.91
N SER A 321 13.79 2.42 -13.93
CA SER A 321 14.89 1.47 -13.82
C SER A 321 15.89 1.69 -14.96
N HIS A 322 17.18 1.80 -14.65
CA HIS A 322 18.27 1.92 -15.62
C HIS A 322 19.53 1.21 -15.13
N ASP A 323 20.29 0.58 -16.03
CA ASP A 323 21.61 0.00 -15.77
C ASP A 323 21.71 -0.86 -14.49
N GLY A 324 20.68 -1.69 -14.24
CA GLY A 324 20.69 -2.62 -13.11
C GLY A 324 20.30 -2.01 -11.75
N PHE A 325 19.76 -0.79 -11.73
CA PHE A 325 19.18 -0.16 -10.55
C PHE A 325 17.83 0.48 -10.89
N GLY A 326 16.87 0.35 -9.98
CA GLY A 326 15.56 0.99 -10.11
C GLY A 326 15.06 1.59 -8.81
N VAL A 327 14.13 2.51 -8.96
CA VAL A 327 13.40 3.17 -7.87
C VAL A 327 11.92 3.14 -8.21
N SER A 328 11.14 2.61 -7.27
CA SER A 328 9.69 2.44 -7.40
C SER A 328 8.97 3.33 -6.37
N LEU A 329 7.92 4.02 -6.81
CA LEU A 329 7.05 4.88 -6.00
C LEU A 329 5.65 4.26 -5.90
N LEU A 330 5.30 3.81 -4.70
CA LEU A 330 4.06 3.11 -4.38
C LEU A 330 3.03 4.05 -3.74
N ASN A 331 1.74 3.77 -3.92
CA ASN A 331 0.64 4.48 -3.28
C ASN A 331 -0.52 3.50 -2.95
N ASN A 332 -1.49 3.95 -2.14
CA ASN A 332 -2.71 3.18 -1.85
C ASN A 332 -4.04 3.92 -2.12
N SER A 333 -4.00 5.12 -2.69
CA SER A 333 -5.17 5.99 -2.81
C SER A 333 -5.05 7.08 -3.89
N LYS A 334 -3.93 7.15 -4.62
CA LYS A 334 -3.55 8.24 -5.52
C LYS A 334 -3.19 7.72 -6.90
N TYR A 335 -3.90 8.19 -7.91
CA TYR A 335 -3.81 7.63 -9.25
C TYR A 335 -3.03 8.51 -10.23
N GLY A 336 -2.68 9.74 -9.86
CA GLY A 336 -1.95 10.68 -10.72
C GLY A 336 -0.44 10.64 -10.46
N TYR A 337 0.32 10.26 -11.49
CA TYR A 337 1.78 10.25 -11.46
C TYR A 337 2.37 11.17 -12.54
N ASP A 338 3.53 11.74 -12.28
CA ASP A 338 4.38 12.30 -13.31
C ASP A 338 5.86 12.00 -13.05
N ILE A 339 6.51 11.34 -14.02
CA ILE A 339 7.96 11.12 -13.99
C ILE A 339 8.56 11.87 -15.18
N LYS A 340 9.47 12.81 -14.89
CA LYS A 340 10.13 13.66 -15.89
C LYS A 340 11.62 13.78 -15.58
N GLY A 341 12.47 13.23 -16.46
CA GLY A 341 13.89 13.03 -16.15
C GLY A 341 14.06 12.25 -14.85
N SER A 342 14.80 12.80 -13.89
CA SER A 342 14.97 12.25 -12.54
C SER A 342 13.83 12.53 -11.57
N MET A 343 12.89 13.40 -11.92
CA MET A 343 11.85 13.84 -11.00
C MET A 343 10.69 12.84 -11.01
N MET A 344 10.52 12.07 -9.93
CA MET A 344 9.32 11.25 -9.70
C MET A 344 8.35 12.01 -8.80
N ARG A 345 7.09 12.17 -9.24
CA ARG A 345 6.04 12.82 -8.44
C ARG A 345 4.76 12.02 -8.39
N LEU A 346 4.08 12.15 -7.25
CA LEU A 346 2.74 11.66 -7.01
C LEU A 346 1.82 12.84 -6.69
N SER A 347 0.67 12.88 -7.36
CA SER A 347 -0.38 13.87 -7.14
C SER A 347 -1.24 13.49 -5.95
N LEU A 348 -1.27 14.35 -4.93
CA LEU A 348 -1.88 14.05 -3.63
C LEU A 348 -3.31 14.59 -3.54
N LEU A 349 -3.52 15.88 -3.81
CA LEU A 349 -4.81 16.55 -3.70
C LEU A 349 -4.95 17.62 -4.78
N ARG A 350 -6.20 17.94 -5.13
CA ARG A 350 -6.55 19.12 -5.91
C ARG A 350 -7.60 19.93 -5.15
N SER A 351 -7.89 21.14 -5.60
CA SER A 351 -8.99 21.97 -5.05
C SER A 351 -9.73 22.72 -6.17
N PRO A 352 -10.34 21.99 -7.13
CA PRO A 352 -11.23 22.63 -8.09
C PRO A 352 -12.46 23.21 -7.35
N VAL A 353 -13.10 24.22 -7.95
CA VAL A 353 -14.33 24.85 -7.43
C VAL A 353 -15.54 24.61 -8.32
N TRP A 354 -15.36 23.91 -9.43
CA TRP A 354 -16.46 23.54 -10.31
C TRP A 354 -16.34 22.08 -10.77
N PRO A 355 -17.43 21.29 -10.67
CA PRO A 355 -18.79 21.71 -10.32
C PRO A 355 -19.11 21.67 -8.81
N ASP A 356 -18.18 21.20 -7.96
CA ASP A 356 -18.29 21.28 -6.49
C ASP A 356 -17.36 22.41 -5.95
N PRO A 357 -17.92 23.51 -5.40
CA PRO A 357 -17.13 24.61 -4.83
C PRO A 357 -16.30 24.26 -3.60
N THR A 358 -16.52 23.06 -3.04
CA THR A 358 -15.91 22.59 -1.80
C THR A 358 -15.14 21.28 -1.99
N ALA A 359 -14.84 20.90 -3.23
CA ALA A 359 -14.13 19.67 -3.56
C ALA A 359 -12.85 19.52 -2.73
N ASP A 360 -12.67 18.32 -2.17
CA ASP A 360 -11.53 17.91 -1.34
C ASP A 360 -11.24 18.79 -0.11
N ARG A 361 -12.09 19.75 0.28
CA ARG A 361 -11.82 20.52 1.51
C ARG A 361 -11.99 19.66 2.77
N GLY A 362 -11.05 19.77 3.70
CA GLY A 362 -11.05 19.08 4.99
C GLY A 362 -9.83 18.19 5.19
N GLU A 363 -9.98 17.19 6.06
CA GLU A 363 -8.89 16.32 6.49
C GLU A 363 -8.66 15.14 5.52
N HIS A 364 -7.40 14.89 5.19
CA HIS A 364 -6.96 13.77 4.35
C HIS A 364 -5.82 13.00 4.99
N HIS A 365 -5.82 11.69 4.77
CA HIS A 365 -4.75 10.77 5.16
C HIS A 365 -4.23 10.08 3.90
N ILE A 366 -2.94 10.25 3.60
CA ILE A 366 -2.36 9.80 2.35
C ILE A 366 -1.08 9.04 2.64
N ASP A 367 -1.07 7.75 2.31
CA ASP A 367 0.11 6.89 2.47
C ASP A 367 0.74 6.60 1.09
N TYR A 368 2.07 6.68 1.03
CA TYR A 368 2.88 6.30 -0.13
C TYR A 368 4.23 5.77 0.34
N SER A 369 4.96 5.09 -0.53
CA SER A 369 6.23 4.46 -0.17
C SER A 369 7.22 4.55 -1.31
N ILE A 370 8.51 4.63 -0.99
CA ILE A 370 9.58 4.55 -1.98
C ILE A 370 10.53 3.44 -1.58
N TYR A 371 11.01 2.70 -2.57
CA TYR A 371 12.07 1.72 -2.37
C TYR A 371 12.94 1.59 -3.62
N SER A 372 14.18 1.21 -3.41
CA SER A 372 15.13 0.88 -4.47
C SER A 372 15.26 -0.62 -4.65
N HIS A 373 15.68 -1.02 -5.85
CA HIS A 373 15.96 -2.42 -6.14
C HIS A 373 17.05 -2.58 -7.20
N ALA A 374 17.61 -3.79 -7.25
CA ALA A 374 18.48 -4.20 -8.34
C ALA A 374 17.65 -4.58 -9.58
N GLY A 375 18.24 -4.39 -10.76
CA GLY A 375 17.63 -4.74 -12.04
C GLY A 375 16.46 -3.83 -12.46
N THR A 376 15.45 -4.45 -13.07
CA THR A 376 14.21 -3.80 -13.51
C THR A 376 13.11 -3.98 -12.46
N TRP A 377 12.00 -3.27 -12.56
CA TRP A 377 10.79 -3.49 -11.73
C TRP A 377 10.38 -4.97 -11.57
N ARG A 378 10.63 -5.80 -12.59
CA ARG A 378 10.35 -7.25 -12.54
C ARG A 378 11.26 -7.97 -11.55
N ALA A 379 12.54 -7.62 -11.55
CA ALA A 379 13.54 -8.20 -10.66
C ALA A 379 13.40 -7.63 -9.25
N GLY A 380 13.02 -6.36 -9.15
CA GLY A 380 12.70 -5.66 -7.89
C GLY A 380 11.34 -6.01 -7.29
N GLY A 381 10.55 -6.87 -7.92
CA GLY A 381 9.26 -7.29 -7.40
C GLY A 381 8.25 -6.16 -7.21
N THR A 382 8.29 -5.10 -8.05
CA THR A 382 7.46 -3.90 -7.88
C THR A 382 5.98 -4.20 -7.87
N GLU A 383 5.54 -5.16 -8.68
CA GLU A 383 4.15 -5.59 -8.64
C GLU A 383 3.76 -6.15 -7.26
N GLN A 384 4.60 -7.05 -6.72
CA GLN A 384 4.35 -7.66 -5.42
C GLN A 384 4.40 -6.62 -4.31
N GLN A 385 5.37 -5.70 -4.33
CA GLN A 385 5.46 -4.60 -3.36
C GLN A 385 4.25 -3.65 -3.44
N GLY A 386 3.76 -3.37 -4.65
CA GLY A 386 2.52 -2.62 -4.86
C GLY A 386 1.29 -3.32 -4.25
N TYR A 387 1.17 -4.65 -4.40
CA TYR A 387 0.15 -5.43 -3.69
C TYR A 387 0.40 -5.44 -2.19
N ASP A 388 1.65 -5.57 -1.76
CA ASP A 388 1.98 -5.74 -0.35
C ASP A 388 1.57 -4.52 0.46
N PHE A 389 1.89 -3.33 -0.08
CA PHE A 389 1.50 -2.03 0.47
C PHE A 389 -0.03 -1.81 0.50
N ASN A 390 -0.76 -2.33 -0.48
CA ASN A 390 -2.20 -2.10 -0.63
C ASN A 390 -3.08 -3.12 0.12
N TYR A 391 -2.55 -4.33 0.37
CA TYR A 391 -3.27 -5.41 1.03
C TYR A 391 -2.50 -5.83 2.28
N PRO A 392 -2.59 -5.10 3.41
CA PRO A 392 -1.79 -5.36 4.60
C PRO A 392 -2.12 -6.71 5.25
N LEU A 393 -1.18 -7.24 6.04
CA LEU A 393 -1.44 -8.41 6.87
C LEU A 393 -2.48 -8.04 7.94
N THR A 394 -3.54 -8.83 8.05
CA THR A 394 -4.58 -8.60 9.06
C THR A 394 -4.40 -9.59 10.21
N ALA A 395 -4.61 -9.13 11.44
CA ALA A 395 -4.41 -9.95 12.63
C ALA A 395 -5.64 -9.96 13.53
N ARG A 396 -5.91 -11.11 14.16
CA ARG A 396 -6.99 -11.27 15.13
C ARG A 396 -6.50 -11.99 16.37
N VAL A 397 -6.88 -11.50 17.54
CA VAL A 397 -6.73 -12.22 18.80
C VAL A 397 -7.87 -13.24 18.91
N THR A 398 -7.56 -14.47 19.34
CA THR A 398 -8.55 -15.49 19.70
C THR A 398 -8.20 -16.10 21.05
N THR A 399 -9.03 -17.02 21.54
CA THR A 399 -8.76 -17.84 22.72
C THR A 399 -8.06 -19.15 22.33
N ARG A 400 -7.53 -19.87 23.31
CA ARG A 400 -6.95 -21.20 23.10
C ARG A 400 -8.07 -22.21 22.92
N HIS A 401 -7.99 -23.01 21.86
CA HIS A 401 -8.96 -24.07 21.58
C HIS A 401 -8.33 -25.17 20.71
N GLY A 402 -8.96 -26.35 20.70
CA GLY A 402 -8.64 -27.39 19.73
C GLY A 402 -9.09 -26.99 18.31
N GLY A 403 -8.61 -27.71 17.31
CA GLY A 403 -8.97 -27.47 15.91
C GLY A 403 -8.38 -28.54 14.99
N ASN A 404 -8.84 -28.59 13.75
CA ASN A 404 -8.36 -29.53 12.74
C ASN A 404 -7.39 -28.92 11.72
N LEU A 405 -7.19 -27.60 11.76
CA LEU A 405 -6.19 -26.92 10.96
C LEU A 405 -4.92 -26.64 11.78
N PRO A 406 -3.73 -26.70 11.17
CA PRO A 406 -2.47 -26.43 11.86
C PRO A 406 -2.29 -24.93 12.17
N MET A 407 -1.29 -24.58 12.98
CA MET A 407 -0.95 -23.18 13.33
C MET A 407 -0.38 -22.35 12.18
N SER A 408 -0.06 -22.97 11.04
CA SER A 408 0.38 -22.28 9.83
C SER A 408 -0.14 -23.06 8.61
N TYR A 409 -0.84 -22.39 7.70
CA TYR A 409 -1.46 -23.05 6.56
C TYR A 409 -1.61 -22.10 5.37
N SER A 410 -1.51 -22.66 4.17
CA SER A 410 -1.78 -21.97 2.90
C SER A 410 -2.93 -22.70 2.20
N PHE A 411 -4.01 -21.99 1.87
CA PHE A 411 -5.13 -22.57 1.14
C PHE A 411 -4.84 -22.66 -0.36
N PHE A 412 -4.10 -21.69 -0.90
CA PHE A 412 -3.68 -21.68 -2.30
C PHE A 412 -2.22 -21.27 -2.41
N LYS A 413 -1.49 -21.95 -3.29
CA LYS A 413 -0.15 -21.55 -3.72
C LYS A 413 -0.13 -21.45 -5.23
N LEU A 414 0.32 -20.32 -5.75
CA LEU A 414 0.49 -20.11 -7.18
C LEU A 414 1.96 -19.81 -7.45
N SER A 415 2.54 -20.51 -8.43
CA SER A 415 3.90 -20.24 -8.90
C SER A 415 3.93 -20.28 -10.43
N PRO A 416 4.92 -19.62 -11.07
CA PRO A 416 5.94 -18.72 -10.50
C PRO A 416 5.36 -17.39 -9.95
N SER A 417 6.17 -16.64 -9.19
CA SER A 417 5.75 -15.43 -8.47
C SER A 417 5.31 -14.26 -9.36
N ASN A 418 5.57 -14.30 -10.67
CA ASN A 418 5.03 -13.33 -11.62
C ASN A 418 3.52 -13.51 -11.89
N LEU A 419 2.96 -14.64 -11.47
CA LEU A 419 1.52 -14.89 -11.57
C LEU A 419 0.84 -14.42 -10.29
N VAL A 420 -0.16 -13.56 -10.44
CA VAL A 420 -0.91 -12.99 -9.33
C VAL A 420 -2.33 -13.53 -9.36
N LEU A 421 -2.73 -14.23 -8.29
CA LEU A 421 -4.11 -14.71 -8.13
C LEU A 421 -4.98 -13.57 -7.62
N THR A 422 -5.92 -13.12 -8.45
CA THR A 422 -6.80 -11.97 -8.15
C THR A 422 -8.19 -12.40 -7.70
N ILE A 423 -8.66 -13.59 -8.09
CA ILE A 423 -9.99 -14.09 -7.71
C ILE A 423 -9.89 -15.52 -7.21
N ALA A 424 -10.46 -15.77 -6.03
CA ALA A 424 -10.87 -17.09 -5.55
C ALA A 424 -12.25 -16.96 -4.93
N LYS A 425 -13.29 -17.31 -5.68
CA LYS A 425 -14.70 -17.16 -5.25
C LYS A 425 -15.53 -18.37 -5.62
N GLN A 426 -16.73 -18.47 -5.04
CA GLN A 426 -17.73 -19.42 -5.54
C GLN A 426 -18.31 -18.92 -6.88
N ALA A 427 -18.59 -19.84 -7.80
CA ALA A 427 -19.34 -19.54 -9.02
C ALA A 427 -20.79 -19.13 -8.69
N GLU A 428 -21.38 -18.29 -9.53
CA GLU A 428 -22.77 -17.82 -9.33
C GLU A 428 -23.80 -18.93 -9.54
N ASP A 429 -23.59 -19.76 -10.56
CA ASP A 429 -24.55 -20.75 -11.05
C ASP A 429 -24.33 -22.17 -10.51
N SER A 430 -23.30 -22.37 -9.69
CA SER A 430 -22.84 -23.69 -9.30
C SER A 430 -22.06 -23.69 -7.98
N LYS A 431 -21.70 -24.89 -7.50
CA LYS A 431 -20.81 -25.06 -6.33
C LYS A 431 -19.32 -25.07 -6.71
N ALA A 432 -19.01 -24.77 -7.97
CA ALA A 432 -17.63 -24.66 -8.43
C ALA A 432 -16.96 -23.45 -7.77
N TRP A 433 -15.64 -23.50 -7.65
CA TRP A 433 -14.83 -22.35 -7.31
C TRP A 433 -14.23 -21.77 -8.58
N VAL A 434 -14.38 -20.46 -8.77
CA VAL A 434 -13.73 -19.69 -9.83
C VAL A 434 -12.40 -19.21 -9.28
N ILE A 435 -11.32 -19.55 -9.98
CA ILE A 435 -9.97 -19.11 -9.65
C ILE A 435 -9.41 -18.37 -10.85
N GLU A 436 -8.92 -17.16 -10.63
CA GLU A 436 -8.35 -16.29 -11.66
C GLU A 436 -6.98 -15.76 -11.26
N TRP A 437 -6.06 -15.75 -12.21
CA TRP A 437 -4.78 -15.09 -12.09
C TRP A 437 -4.36 -14.45 -13.41
N TYR A 438 -3.36 -13.58 -13.35
CA TYR A 438 -2.75 -12.99 -14.52
C TYR A 438 -1.24 -13.02 -14.45
N ASP A 439 -0.58 -12.93 -15.61
CA ASP A 439 0.84 -12.65 -15.67
C ASP A 439 1.11 -11.15 -15.54
N ALA A 440 1.75 -10.76 -14.44
CA ALA A 440 2.12 -9.38 -14.19
C ALA A 440 3.46 -8.97 -14.81
N SER A 441 4.27 -9.93 -15.26
CA SER A 441 5.63 -9.66 -15.73
C SER A 441 5.77 -9.58 -17.25
N GLY A 442 4.74 -9.89 -18.03
CA GLY A 442 4.86 -10.00 -19.48
C GLY A 442 5.74 -11.16 -19.93
N LYS A 443 5.70 -12.30 -19.23
CA LYS A 443 6.44 -13.52 -19.55
C LYS A 443 5.49 -14.71 -19.69
N ASP A 444 5.77 -15.57 -20.67
CA ASP A 444 5.12 -16.88 -20.74
C ASP A 444 5.58 -17.70 -19.54
N SER A 445 4.62 -18.22 -18.78
CA SER A 445 4.87 -19.01 -17.57
C SER A 445 4.00 -20.26 -17.56
N ARG A 446 4.46 -21.29 -16.85
CA ARG A 446 3.65 -22.46 -16.55
C ARG A 446 3.14 -22.32 -15.13
N ALA A 447 1.86 -22.03 -14.97
CA ALA A 447 1.23 -21.89 -13.68
C ALA A 447 1.17 -23.25 -12.99
N ASP A 448 1.69 -23.34 -11.77
CA ASP A 448 1.49 -24.46 -10.85
C ASP A 448 0.67 -23.95 -9.67
N LEU A 449 -0.61 -24.34 -9.66
CA LEU A 449 -1.59 -23.99 -8.66
C LEU A 449 -1.83 -25.18 -7.72
N THR A 450 -1.50 -24.99 -6.45
CA THR A 450 -1.90 -25.91 -5.38
C THR A 450 -3.25 -25.50 -4.81
N LEU A 451 -4.22 -26.42 -4.84
CA LEU A 451 -5.57 -26.26 -4.29
C LEU A 451 -5.65 -26.77 -2.84
N PRO A 452 -6.63 -26.31 -2.03
CA PRO A 452 -6.73 -26.72 -0.63
C PRO A 452 -7.14 -28.20 -0.44
N ARG A 453 -7.62 -28.85 -1.50
CA ARG A 453 -7.97 -30.27 -1.53
C ARG A 453 -7.99 -30.78 -2.97
N ARG A 454 -8.08 -32.09 -3.16
CA ARG A 454 -8.17 -32.72 -4.48
C ARG A 454 -9.50 -32.34 -5.17
N PRO A 455 -9.48 -31.79 -6.40
CA PRO A 455 -10.69 -31.57 -7.16
C PRO A 455 -11.21 -32.86 -7.81
N ARG A 456 -12.50 -32.86 -8.19
CA ARG A 456 -13.14 -33.88 -9.03
C ARG A 456 -13.04 -33.54 -10.50
N ARG A 457 -13.14 -32.25 -10.83
CA ARG A 457 -13.13 -31.72 -12.20
C ARG A 457 -12.54 -30.31 -12.20
N VAL A 458 -11.73 -30.02 -13.21
CA VAL A 458 -11.22 -28.67 -13.48
C VAL A 458 -11.45 -28.37 -14.96
N VAL A 459 -11.94 -27.17 -15.25
CA VAL A 459 -12.14 -26.68 -16.62
C VAL A 459 -11.60 -25.26 -16.75
N GLU A 460 -11.11 -24.89 -17.93
CA GLU A 460 -10.92 -23.49 -18.27
C GLU A 460 -12.27 -22.77 -18.24
N SER A 461 -12.26 -21.48 -17.95
CA SER A 461 -13.43 -20.63 -17.93
C SER A 461 -13.12 -19.28 -18.57
N ASN A 462 -14.14 -18.62 -19.10
CA ASN A 462 -14.05 -17.20 -19.41
C ASN A 462 -14.50 -16.36 -18.18
N PHE A 463 -14.47 -15.03 -18.30
CA PHE A 463 -14.92 -14.11 -17.26
C PHE A 463 -16.41 -14.20 -16.91
N LEU A 464 -17.21 -14.83 -17.77
CA LEU A 464 -18.64 -15.09 -17.54
C LEU A 464 -18.88 -16.48 -16.94
N GLU A 465 -17.84 -17.13 -16.45
CA GLU A 465 -17.92 -18.42 -15.74
C GLU A 465 -18.42 -19.58 -16.62
N ALA A 466 -18.35 -19.44 -17.95
CA ALA A 466 -18.75 -20.48 -18.88
C ALA A 466 -17.70 -21.60 -18.93
N ASP A 467 -18.15 -22.84 -18.72
CA ASP A 467 -17.30 -24.03 -18.79
C ASP A 467 -16.64 -24.17 -20.18
N GLY A 468 -15.32 -24.23 -20.18
CA GLY A 468 -14.49 -24.44 -21.36
C GLY A 468 -13.87 -25.85 -21.40
N LYS A 469 -12.63 -25.92 -21.87
CA LYS A 469 -11.90 -27.19 -22.04
C LYS A 469 -11.53 -27.81 -20.68
N PRO A 470 -11.58 -29.14 -20.52
CA PRO A 470 -11.04 -29.80 -19.33
C PRO A 470 -9.56 -29.48 -19.11
N VAL A 471 -9.19 -29.26 -17.85
CA VAL A 471 -7.79 -29.04 -17.44
C VAL A 471 -7.34 -30.24 -16.61
N PRO A 472 -6.23 -30.91 -16.96
CA PRO A 472 -5.71 -32.03 -16.19
C PRO A 472 -5.18 -31.57 -14.83
N PHE A 473 -5.28 -32.45 -13.83
CA PHE A 473 -4.77 -32.20 -12.47
C PHE A 473 -4.21 -33.49 -11.88
N THR A 474 -3.25 -33.38 -10.97
CA THR A 474 -2.64 -34.51 -10.24
C THR A 474 -2.73 -34.23 -8.74
N GLY A 475 -3.40 -35.09 -7.98
CA GLY A 475 -3.68 -34.81 -6.57
C GLY A 475 -4.50 -33.52 -6.44
N ASN A 476 -3.97 -32.53 -5.74
CA ASN A 476 -4.52 -31.17 -5.61
C ASN A 476 -3.77 -30.11 -6.43
N HIS A 477 -2.93 -30.51 -7.38
CA HIS A 477 -2.16 -29.61 -8.24
C HIS A 477 -2.76 -29.48 -9.63
N VAL A 478 -2.85 -28.25 -10.12
CA VAL A 478 -3.27 -27.91 -11.49
C VAL A 478 -2.10 -27.20 -12.17
N ILE A 479 -1.67 -27.74 -13.31
CA ILE A 479 -0.59 -27.16 -14.11
C ILE A 479 -1.14 -26.72 -15.45
N ILE A 480 -0.97 -25.44 -15.78
CA ILE A 480 -1.55 -24.83 -16.98
C ILE A 480 -0.65 -23.73 -17.54
N ASP A 481 -0.51 -23.68 -18.86
CA ASP A 481 0.26 -22.63 -19.51
C ASP A 481 -0.46 -21.29 -19.44
N THR A 482 0.26 -20.26 -19.00
CA THR A 482 -0.21 -18.87 -18.92
C THR A 482 0.68 -18.03 -19.84
N LYS A 483 0.06 -17.36 -20.82
CA LYS A 483 0.78 -16.52 -21.78
C LYS A 483 1.13 -15.18 -21.16
N LYS A 484 2.19 -14.56 -21.69
CA LYS A 484 2.58 -13.21 -21.30
C LYS A 484 1.40 -12.23 -21.41
N ASN A 485 1.24 -11.36 -20.42
CA ASN A 485 0.16 -10.37 -20.33
C ASN A 485 -1.25 -10.98 -20.53
N SER A 486 -1.46 -12.23 -20.12
CA SER A 486 -2.76 -12.90 -20.21
C SER A 486 -3.37 -13.12 -18.83
N ILE A 487 -4.69 -13.18 -18.81
CA ILE A 487 -5.48 -13.57 -17.65
C ILE A 487 -5.97 -15.00 -17.89
N LYS A 488 -5.93 -15.82 -16.84
CA LYS A 488 -6.39 -17.20 -16.85
C LYS A 488 -7.42 -17.40 -15.76
N THR A 489 -8.56 -17.95 -16.16
CA THR A 489 -9.68 -18.27 -15.28
C THR A 489 -9.99 -19.76 -15.40
N ILE A 490 -10.15 -20.45 -14.26
CA ILE A 490 -10.56 -21.86 -14.20
C ILE A 490 -11.74 -22.03 -13.25
N LYS A 491 -12.57 -23.03 -13.51
CA LYS A 491 -13.58 -23.53 -12.57
C LYS A 491 -13.15 -24.87 -11.99
N VAL A 492 -13.16 -24.94 -10.67
CA VAL A 492 -12.72 -26.11 -9.89
C VAL A 492 -13.93 -26.68 -9.14
N TYR A 493 -14.23 -27.95 -9.39
CA TYR A 493 -15.32 -28.69 -8.74
C TYR A 493 -14.71 -29.67 -7.74
N PHE A 494 -15.09 -29.56 -6.46
CA PHE A 494 -14.58 -30.40 -5.37
C PHE A 494 -15.50 -31.54 -4.95
#